data_AF-A0A7C6UJT8-F1
#
_entry.id   AF-A0A7C6UJT8-F1
#
_cell.length_a   1.000
_cell.length_b   1.000
_cell.length_c   1.000
_cell.angle_alpha   90.00
_cell.angle_beta   90.00
_cell.angle_gamma   90.00
#
_symmetry.space_group_name_H-M   'P 1'
#
loop_
_entity.id
_entity.type
_entity.pdbx_description
1 polymer ?
#
loop_
_entity_poly.entity_id
_entity_poly.type
_entity_poly.pdbx_seq_one_letter_code
_entity_poly.pdbx_strand_id
1 'polypeptide(L)' 'IFKDSWKVQPIFKLIQNYGQISDREMHRTFNMGVGYTLIVSPDDVDSIINTIKAQGEDASVIGKVVSGVNGVIFCEN' A
#
# COMPACT_ATOMS: atom_id res chain seq x y z
N ILE A 1 7.57 1.53 2.29
CA ILE A 1 6.48 1.57 1.30
C ILE A 1 6.93 2.46 0.15
N PHE A 2 6.89 1.93 -1.08
CA PHE A 2 7.33 2.64 -2.27
C PHE A 2 6.33 3.72 -2.65
N LYS A 3 6.84 4.87 -3.10
CA LYS A 3 6.02 6.00 -3.56
C LYS A 3 5.22 5.59 -4.80
N ASP A 4 3.96 6.04 -4.87
CA ASP A 4 3.04 5.85 -6.00
C ASP A 4 2.88 4.38 -6.45
N SER A 5 3.09 3.42 -5.53
CA SER A 5 3.04 1.98 -5.82
C SER A 5 1.62 1.41 -5.95
N TRP A 6 0.61 2.20 -5.58
CA TRP A 6 -0.78 1.98 -5.94
C TRP A 6 -1.50 3.33 -6.08
N LYS A 7 -2.66 3.30 -6.72
CA LYS A 7 -3.52 4.47 -6.86
C LYS A 7 -4.44 4.61 -5.66
N VAL A 8 -4.29 5.68 -4.89
CA VAL A 8 -5.24 6.05 -3.82
C VAL A 8 -6.56 6.51 -4.47
N GLN A 9 -7.69 5.95 -4.04
CA GLN A 9 -9.00 6.31 -4.60
C GLN A 9 -9.43 7.74 -4.18
N PRO A 10 -10.14 8.48 -5.04
CA PRO A 10 -10.50 9.88 -4.77
C PRO A 10 -11.27 10.12 -3.47
N ILE A 11 -12.03 9.12 -3.00
CA ILE A 11 -12.80 9.21 -1.76
C ILE A 11 -11.93 9.51 -0.54
N PHE A 12 -10.70 8.98 -0.47
CA PHE A 12 -9.81 9.25 0.66
C PHE A 12 -9.37 10.71 0.69
N LYS A 13 -9.11 11.31 -0.49
CA LYS A 13 -8.81 12.75 -0.58
C LYS A 13 -10.01 13.61 -0.18
N LEU A 14 -11.22 13.18 -0.52
CA LEU A 14 -12.44 13.86 -0.06
C LEU A 14 -12.56 13.78 1.47
N ILE A 15 -12.48 12.58 2.05
CA ILE A 15 -12.56 12.37 3.51
C ILE A 15 -11.50 13.23 4.22
N GLN A 16 -10.27 13.22 3.73
CA GLN A 16 -9.16 13.98 4.29
C GLN A 16 -9.45 15.49 4.31
N ASN A 17 -9.89 16.03 3.16
CA ASN A 17 -10.16 17.45 3.01
C ASN A 17 -11.34 17.91 3.89
N TYR A 18 -12.44 17.15 3.90
CA TYR A 18 -13.63 17.49 4.68
C TYR A 18 -13.40 17.34 6.19
N GLY A 19 -12.64 16.32 6.60
CA GLY A 19 -12.32 16.06 8.00
C GLY A 19 -11.11 16.83 8.52
N GLN A 20 -10.41 17.60 7.67
CA GLN A 20 -9.14 18.27 8.00
C GLN A 20 -8.11 17.31 8.63
N ILE A 21 -8.01 16.10 8.08
CA ILE A 21 -7.19 15.01 8.64
C ILE A 21 -5.77 15.10 8.08
N SER A 22 -4.76 14.96 8.94
CA SER A 22 -3.36 14.88 8.48
C SER A 22 -3.08 13.60 7.68
N ASP A 23 -2.11 13.63 6.77
CA ASP A 23 -1.69 12.43 6.02
C ASP A 23 -1.38 11.25 6.95
N ARG A 24 -0.68 11.53 8.06
CA ARG A 24 -0.35 10.52 9.07
C ARG A 24 -1.59 9.84 9.65
N GLU A 25 -2.60 10.60 10.03
CA GLU A 25 -3.83 10.04 10.59
C GLU A 25 -4.70 9.36 9.52
N MET A 26 -4.63 9.82 8.26
CA MET A 26 -5.24 9.11 7.12
C MET A 26 -4.67 7.70 6.98
N HIS A 27 -3.34 7.56 6.95
CA HIS A 27 -2.66 6.26 6.85
C HIS A 27 -2.83 5.37 8.09
N ARG A 28 -3.04 5.96 9.27
CA ARG A 28 -3.26 5.21 10.51
C ARG A 28 -4.68 4.66 10.63
N THR A 29 -5.65 5.35 10.06
CA THR A 29 -7.09 5.05 10.23
C THR A 29 -7.69 4.32 9.03
N PHE A 30 -7.26 4.68 7.83
CA PHE A 30 -7.80 4.17 6.58
C PHE A 30 -6.77 3.31 5.85
N ASN A 31 -7.27 2.36 5.06
CA ASN A 31 -6.43 1.49 4.25
C ASN A 31 -5.78 2.19 3.05
N MET A 32 -6.22 3.42 2.73
CA MET A 32 -5.73 4.25 1.62
C MET A 32 -5.75 3.55 0.25
N GLY A 33 -6.60 2.53 0.08
CA GLY A 33 -6.74 1.74 -1.14
C GLY A 33 -6.10 0.36 -1.12
N VAL A 34 -5.37 -0.02 -0.07
CA VAL A 34 -4.75 -1.35 0.06
C VAL A 34 -5.46 -2.14 1.16
N GLY A 35 -6.40 -3.01 0.79
CA GLY A 35 -7.17 -3.82 1.73
C GLY A 35 -6.44 -5.04 2.28
N TYR A 36 -5.43 -5.54 1.55
CA TYR A 36 -4.69 -6.75 1.92
C TYR A 36 -3.23 -6.65 1.50
N THR A 37 -2.33 -7.31 2.22
CA THR A 37 -0.89 -7.32 1.92
C THR A 37 -0.31 -8.70 2.17
N LEU A 38 0.50 -9.16 1.23
CA LEU A 38 1.25 -10.42 1.33
C LEU A 38 2.75 -10.11 1.53
N ILE A 39 3.40 -10.87 2.40
CA ILE A 39 4.86 -10.84 2.57
C ILE A 39 5.39 -12.16 2.01
N VAL A 40 6.19 -12.07 0.96
CA VAL A 40 6.61 -13.23 0.16
C VAL A 40 8.10 -13.16 -0.14
N SER A 41 8.69 -14.29 -0.55
CA SER A 41 10.06 -14.29 -1.09
C SER A 41 10.12 -13.43 -2.35
N PRO A 42 11.21 -12.69 -2.60
CA PRO A 42 11.42 -11.98 -3.87
C PRO A 42 11.26 -12.89 -5.10
N ASP A 43 11.64 -14.17 -4.98
CA ASP A 43 11.58 -15.15 -6.06
C ASP A 43 10.14 -15.56 -6.42
N ASP A 44 9.18 -15.37 -5.51
CA ASP A 44 7.78 -15.76 -5.70
C ASP A 44 6.89 -14.61 -6.21
N VAL A 45 7.40 -13.38 -6.23
CA VAL A 45 6.62 -12.15 -6.47
C VAL A 45 5.84 -12.22 -7.78
N ASP A 46 6.51 -12.51 -8.89
CA ASP A 46 5.88 -12.52 -10.22
C ASP A 46 4.84 -13.63 -10.34
N SER A 47 5.15 -14.82 -9.81
CA SER A 47 4.23 -15.97 -9.83
C SER A 47 2.94 -15.67 -9.05
N ILE A 48 3.07 -15.04 -7.87
CA ILE A 48 1.94 -14.70 -7.02
C ILE A 48 1.10 -13.59 -7.67
N ILE A 49 1.71 -12.52 -8.18
CA ILE A 49 1.00 -11.45 -8.88
C ILE A 49 0.23 -12.02 -10.08
N ASN A 50 0.85 -12.88 -10.89
CA ASN A 50 0.20 -13.49 -12.04
C ASN A 50 -0.99 -14.38 -11.62
N THR A 51 -0.85 -15.11 -10.51
CA THR A 51 -1.94 -15.94 -9.96
C THR A 51 -3.12 -15.09 -9.49
N ILE A 52 -2.86 -13.99 -8.78
CA ILE A 52 -3.90 -13.06 -8.32
C ILE A 52 -4.62 -12.42 -9.52
N LYS A 53 -3.86 -11.98 -10.53
CA LYS A 53 -4.41 -11.45 -11.79
C LYS A 53 -5.25 -12.46 -12.56
N ALA A 54 -4.82 -13.72 -12.60
CA ALA A 54 -5.59 -14.79 -13.23
C ALA A 54 -6.93 -15.06 -12.53
N GLN A 55 -7.06 -14.69 -11.26
CA GLN A 55 -8.32 -14.76 -10.49
C GLN A 55 -9.20 -13.50 -10.65
N GLY A 56 -8.76 -12.52 -11.44
CA GLY A 56 -9.52 -11.29 -11.72
C GLY A 56 -9.25 -10.14 -10.75
N GLU A 57 -8.29 -10.29 -9.84
CA GLU A 57 -7.91 -9.26 -8.87
C GLU A 57 -6.61 -8.56 -9.28
N ASP A 58 -6.39 -7.34 -8.80
CA ASP A 58 -5.13 -6.61 -9.05
C ASP A 58 -4.14 -6.76 -7.89
N ALA A 59 -2.85 -6.78 -8.23
CA ALA A 59 -1.76 -6.84 -7.26
C ALA A 59 -0.51 -6.16 -7.81
N SER A 60 0.19 -5.42 -6.94
CA SER A 60 1.45 -4.77 -7.22
C SER A 60 2.41 -4.89 -6.02
N VAL A 61 3.70 -4.73 -6.28
CA VAL A 61 4.71 -4.64 -5.22
C VAL A 61 4.65 -3.24 -4.59
N ILE A 62 4.25 -3.17 -3.33
CA ILE A 62 4.07 -1.89 -2.60
C ILE A 62 5.25 -1.53 -1.68
N GLY A 63 6.22 -2.43 -1.49
CA GLY A 63 7.37 -2.18 -0.63
C GLY A 63 8.28 -3.38 -0.45
N LYS A 64 9.19 -3.24 0.50
CA LYS A 64 10.07 -4.33 0.97
C LYS A 64 10.17 -4.30 2.48
N VAL A 65 10.35 -5.47 3.09
CA VAL A 65 10.75 -5.61 4.48
C VAL A 65 12.28 -5.47 4.56
N VAL A 66 12.76 -4.70 5.52
CA VAL A 66 14.20 -4.51 5.80
C VAL A 66 14.46 -4.68 7.28
N SER A 67 15.70 -5.01 7.63
CA SER A 67 16.13 -4.93 9.04
C SER A 67 16.07 -3.47 9.51
N GLY A 68 15.51 -3.25 10.70
CA GLY A 68 15.37 -1.93 11.29
C GLY A 68 14.57 -1.97 12.59
N VAL A 69 14.66 -0.88 13.36
CA VAL A 69 13.88 -0.68 14.60
C VAL A 69 12.65 0.20 14.39
N ASN A 70 12.56 0.84 13.24
CA ASN A 70 11.45 1.68 12.86
C ASN A 70 10.34 0.80 12.28
N GLY A 71 9.08 1.18 12.52
CA GLY A 71 7.91 0.49 11.98
C GLY A 71 7.74 0.70 10.46
N VAL A 72 6.51 0.95 10.01
CA VAL A 72 6.26 1.22 8.59
C VAL A 72 6.81 2.59 8.21
N ILE A 73 7.80 2.62 7.33
CA ILE A 73 8.34 3.85 6.73
C ILE A 73 7.75 4.01 5.32
N PHE A 74 7.15 5.16 5.06
CA PHE A 74 6.78 5.60 3.72
C PHE A 74 7.98 6.34 3.11
N CYS A 75 8.32 6.04 1.86
CA CYS A 75 9.34 6.80 1.16
C CYS A 75 8.79 8.21 0.89
N GLU A 76 9.14 9.17 1.74
CA GLU A 76 8.97 10.60 1.49
C GLU A 76 10.13 11.11 0.61
N ASN A 77 9.91 12.23 -0.09
CA ASN A 77 10.85 12.80 -1.08
C ASN A 77 12.29 12.93 -0.56
#